data_AF-A0A558NKB1-F1
#
_entry.id   AF-A0A558NKB1-F1
#
_cell.length_a   1.000
_cell.length_b   1.000
_cell.length_c   1.000
_cell.angle_alpha   90.00
_cell.angle_beta   90.00
_cell.angle_gamma   90.00
#
_symmetry.space_group_name_H-M   'P 1'
#
loop_
_entity.id
_entity.type
_entity.pdbx_description
1 polymer ?
#
loop_
_entity_poly.entity_id
_entity_poly.type
_entity_poly.pdbx_seq_one_letter_code
_entity_poly.pdbx_strand_id
1 'polypeptide(L)'
;MPVTAEWLLQPSGRQRWLDGAFLLSALLIFSWLLPPLWWGVVAVFLLLLMLWGWRKPAVRRLGCDSRGWWLEYHGCKLSVRWRHGSVRRADVLILEWSFWPWQRLMIRPDSLGSAEDYRRLTAVLYNDLR
;
A
#
# COMPACT_ATOMS: atom_id res chain seq x y z
N MET A 1 -8.83 -13.80 25.70
CA MET A 1 -9.94 -13.37 24.82
C MET A 1 -9.37 -13.19 23.43
N PRO A 2 -9.97 -13.73 22.35
CA PRO A 2 -9.47 -13.46 21.01
C PRO A 2 -9.65 -11.98 20.74
N VAL A 3 -8.53 -11.24 20.65
CA VAL A 3 -8.55 -9.80 20.38
C VAL A 3 -8.92 -9.65 18.90
N THR A 4 -10.20 -9.45 18.62
CA THR A 4 -10.64 -8.94 17.32
C THR A 4 -10.07 -7.54 17.18
N ALA A 5 -8.97 -7.45 16.43
CA ALA A 5 -8.31 -6.19 16.13
C ALA A 5 -8.55 -5.86 14.66
N GLU A 6 -9.07 -4.67 14.40
CA GLU A 6 -9.35 -4.17 13.05
C GLU A 6 -8.64 -2.85 12.85
N TRP A 7 -8.01 -2.69 11.69
CA TRP A 7 -7.26 -1.52 11.29
C TRP A 7 -7.75 -1.02 9.94
N LEU A 8 -8.12 0.25 9.92
CA LEU A 8 -8.50 0.95 8.69
C LEU A 8 -7.23 1.50 8.03
N LEU A 9 -6.97 1.07 6.80
CA LEU A 9 -5.85 1.56 6.00
C LEU A 9 -6.27 2.80 5.24
N GLN A 10 -5.51 3.87 5.43
CA GLN A 10 -5.62 5.12 4.72
C GLN A 10 -4.54 5.20 3.62
N PRO A 11 -4.83 5.89 2.51
CA PRO A 11 -3.82 6.17 1.51
C PRO A 11 -2.69 6.99 2.14
N SER A 12 -1.46 6.47 2.11
CA SER A 12 -0.29 7.15 2.68
C SER A 12 -0.01 8.46 1.95
N GLY A 13 0.15 9.55 2.71
CA GLY A 13 0.53 10.85 2.17
C GLY A 13 1.91 10.80 1.51
N ARG A 14 2.83 10.01 2.09
CA ARG A 14 4.18 9.82 1.54
C ARG A 14 4.16 9.11 0.19
N GLN A 15 3.23 8.18 -0.04
CA GLN A 15 3.08 7.52 -1.33
C GLN A 15 2.59 8.51 -2.40
N ARG A 16 1.60 9.35 -2.08
CA ARG A 16 1.14 10.41 -2.99
C ARG A 16 2.25 11.38 -3.36
N TRP A 17 3.10 11.74 -2.39
CA TRP A 17 4.25 12.61 -2.65
C TRP A 17 5.29 11.93 -3.55
N LEU A 18 5.60 10.66 -3.31
CA LEU A 18 6.50 9.88 -4.17
C LEU A 18 5.95 9.73 -5.59
N ASP A 19 4.65 9.47 -5.73
CA ASP A 19 4.01 9.40 -7.04
C ASP A 19 4.11 10.74 -7.79
N GLY A 20 3.88 11.86 -7.09
CA GLY A 20 4.04 13.20 -7.65
C GLY A 20 5.49 13.52 -8.03
N ALA A 21 6.45 13.16 -7.19
CA ALA A 21 7.88 13.32 -7.47
C ALA A 21 8.32 12.45 -8.67
N PHE A 22 7.82 11.23 -8.78
CA PHE A 22 8.06 10.34 -9.91
C PHE A 22 7.50 10.93 -11.21
N LEU A 23 6.28 11.48 -11.18
CA LEU A 23 5.67 12.18 -12.32
C LEU A 23 6.49 13.37 -12.79
N LEU A 24 6.92 14.22 -11.86
CA LEU A 24 7.76 15.38 -12.17
C LEU A 24 9.08 14.91 -12.81
N SER A 25 9.69 13.89 -12.23
CA SER A 25 10.94 13.30 -12.75
C SER A 25 10.77 12.72 -14.15
N ALA A 26 9.69 11.97 -14.37
CA ALA A 26 9.35 11.42 -15.68
C ALA A 26 9.14 12.54 -16.71
N LEU A 27 8.42 13.60 -16.34
CA LEU A 27 8.16 14.74 -17.20
C LEU A 27 9.46 15.48 -17.56
N LEU A 28 10.38 15.63 -16.61
CA LEU A 28 11.71 16.22 -16.86
C LEU A 28 12.55 15.36 -17.81
N ILE A 29 12.59 14.04 -17.60
CA ILE A 29 13.31 13.12 -18.50
C ILE A 29 12.72 13.16 -19.91
N PHE A 30 11.39 13.11 -20.02
CA PHE A 30 10.70 13.18 -21.29
C PHE A 30 10.84 14.54 -21.97
N SER A 31 10.92 15.64 -21.21
CA SER A 31 11.17 16.97 -21.77
C SER A 31 12.51 17.08 -22.50
N TRP A 32 13.49 16.26 -22.11
CA TRP A 32 14.80 16.21 -22.76
C TRP A 32 14.84 15.27 -23.96
N LEU A 33 14.03 14.20 -23.96
CA LEU A 33 14.01 13.19 -25.02
C LEU A 33 13.01 13.48 -26.16
N LEU A 34 11.92 14.20 -25.89
CA LEU A 34 10.80 14.32 -26.83
C LEU A 34 10.68 15.72 -27.44
N PRO A 35 10.31 15.80 -28.73
CA PRO A 35 9.92 17.05 -29.35
C PRO A 35 8.75 17.70 -28.60
N PRO A 36 8.67 19.05 -28.56
CA PRO A 36 7.62 19.78 -27.84
C PRO A 36 6.20 19.38 -28.25
N LEU A 37 6.03 18.88 -29.48
CA LEU A 37 4.75 18.41 -30.02
C LEU A 37 4.16 17.21 -29.25
N TRP A 38 5.00 16.39 -28.61
CA TRP A 38 4.57 15.19 -27.88
C TRP A 38 4.32 15.42 -26.39
N TRP A 39 4.64 16.62 -25.88
CA TRP A 39 4.55 16.91 -24.44
C TRP A 39 3.11 16.82 -23.93
N GLY A 40 2.14 17.31 -24.70
CA GLY A 40 0.72 17.21 -24.35
C GLY A 40 0.25 15.76 -24.23
N VAL A 41 0.68 14.89 -25.16
CA VAL A 41 0.32 13.47 -25.16
C VAL A 41 0.91 12.76 -23.95
N VAL A 42 2.19 12.99 -23.66
CA VAL A 42 2.86 12.39 -22.49
C VAL A 42 2.28 12.92 -21.19
N ALA A 43 2.00 14.21 -21.08
CA ALA A 43 1.37 14.79 -19.90
C ALA A 43 -0.01 14.18 -19.64
N VAL A 44 -0.85 14.06 -20.67
CA VAL A 44 -2.17 13.43 -20.56
C VAL A 44 -2.04 11.94 -20.19
N PHE A 45 -1.11 11.21 -20.81
CA PHE A 45 -0.88 9.80 -20.52
C PHE A 45 -0.42 9.57 -19.07
N LEU A 46 0.53 10.37 -18.59
CA LEU A 46 1.01 10.31 -17.20
C LEU A 46 -0.09 10.67 -16.21
N LEU A 47 -0.93 11.66 -16.53
CA LEU A 47 -2.06 12.07 -15.70
C LEU A 47 -3.16 10.99 -15.65
N LEU A 48 -3.38 10.28 -16.76
CA LEU A 48 -4.26 9.10 -16.79
C LEU A 48 -3.70 7.94 -15.95
N LEU A 49 -2.41 7.65 -16.05
CA LEU A 49 -1.74 6.64 -15.21
C LEU A 49 -1.84 7.00 -13.73
N MET A 50 -1.68 8.28 -13.39
CA MET A 50 -1.83 8.80 -12.04
C MET A 50 -3.25 8.60 -11.53
N LEU A 51 -4.26 9.01 -12.30
CA LEU A 51 -5.67 8.82 -11.94
C LEU A 51 -6.02 7.34 -11.79
N TRP A 52 -5.41 6.46 -12.60
CA TRP A 52 -5.59 5.01 -12.50
C TRP A 52 -4.94 4.45 -11.24
N GLY A 53 -3.69 4.81 -10.94
CA GLY A 53 -2.95 4.37 -9.76
C GLY A 53 -3.47 4.97 -8.45
N TRP A 54 -4.08 6.16 -8.53
CA TRP A 54 -4.76 6.83 -7.42
C TRP A 54 -6.15 6.26 -7.13
N ARG A 55 -6.64 5.30 -7.93
CA ARG A 55 -7.85 4.56 -7.56
C ARG A 55 -7.58 3.83 -6.25
N LYS A 56 -8.51 4.06 -5.31
CA LYS A 56 -8.65 3.53 -3.94
C LYS A 56 -7.66 2.42 -3.59
N PRO A 57 -7.00 2.50 -2.42
CA PRO A 57 -6.07 1.46 -1.99
C PRO A 57 -6.75 0.11 -2.11
N ALA A 58 -6.07 -0.82 -2.79
CA ALA A 58 -6.66 -2.10 -3.15
C ALA A 58 -7.12 -2.87 -1.90
N VAL A 59 -6.43 -2.65 -0.77
CA VAL A 59 -6.81 -3.09 0.56
C VAL A 59 -7.22 -1.89 1.42
N ARG A 60 -8.45 -1.91 1.95
CA ARG A 60 -9.00 -0.82 2.80
C ARG A 60 -9.00 -1.14 4.29
N ARG A 61 -9.19 -2.41 4.62
CA ARG A 61 -9.25 -2.88 6.00
C ARG A 61 -8.39 -4.10 6.15
N LEU A 62 -7.78 -4.21 7.32
CA LEU A 62 -7.05 -5.37 7.76
C LEU A 62 -7.57 -5.74 9.14
N GLY A 63 -7.76 -7.02 9.41
CA GLY A 63 -8.11 -7.46 10.75
C GLY A 63 -7.58 -8.84 11.07
N CYS A 64 -7.56 -9.13 12.36
CA CYS A 64 -7.26 -10.43 12.92
C CYS A 64 -8.43 -10.84 13.81
N ASP A 65 -9.03 -11.99 13.52
CA ASP A 65 -10.10 -12.59 14.33
C ASP A 65 -9.72 -14.00 14.78
N SER A 66 -10.64 -14.72 15.41
CA SER A 66 -10.40 -16.09 15.90
C SER A 66 -10.15 -17.12 14.78
N ARG A 67 -10.43 -16.77 13.51
CA ARG A 67 -10.17 -17.61 12.34
C ARG A 67 -8.84 -17.26 11.66
N GLY A 68 -8.15 -16.23 12.15
CA GLY A 68 -6.86 -15.75 11.64
C GLY A 68 -6.97 -14.39 10.98
N TRP A 69 -6.02 -14.11 10.09
CA TRP A 69 -5.94 -12.83 9.40
C TRP A 69 -6.92 -12.73 8.24
N TRP A 70 -7.43 -11.53 8.05
CA TRP A 70 -8.24 -11.19 6.90
C TRP A 70 -7.94 -9.78 6.43
N LEU A 71 -8.17 -9.54 5.15
CA LEU A 71 -8.09 -8.23 4.54
C LEU A 71 -9.33 -7.95 3.70
N GLU A 72 -9.70 -6.68 3.55
CA GLU A 72 -10.77 -6.25 2.66
C GLU A 72 -10.16 -5.77 1.35
N TYR A 73 -10.28 -6.58 0.29
CA TYR A 73 -9.78 -6.29 -1.06
C TYR A 73 -10.93 -6.05 -2.01
N HIS A 74 -10.98 -4.89 -2.67
CA HIS A 74 -12.08 -4.50 -3.56
C HIS A 74 -13.51 -4.69 -2.98
N GLY A 75 -13.67 -4.53 -1.66
CA GLY A 75 -14.96 -4.70 -0.97
C GLY A 75 -15.29 -6.14 -0.57
N CYS A 76 -14.40 -7.09 -0.86
CA CYS A 76 -14.53 -8.48 -0.42
C CYS A 76 -13.58 -8.75 0.76
N LYS A 77 -14.12 -9.37 1.82
CA LYS A 77 -13.32 -9.90 2.94
C LYS A 77 -12.64 -11.20 2.51
N LEU A 78 -11.32 -11.20 2.45
CA LEU A 78 -10.49 -12.35 2.12
C LEU A 78 -9.73 -12.81 3.36
N SER A 79 -9.82 -14.09 3.70
CA SER A 79 -8.90 -14.68 4.68
C SER A 79 -7.51 -14.79 4.05
N VAL A 80 -6.48 -14.45 4.82
CA VAL A 80 -5.10 -14.46 4.36
C VAL A 80 -4.19 -15.10 5.38
N ARG A 81 -3.10 -15.67 4.88
CA ARG A 81 -2.01 -16.16 5.72
C ARG A 81 -0.72 -15.48 5.28
N TRP A 82 -0.04 -14.84 6.21
CA TRP A 82 1.21 -14.17 5.93
C TRP A 82 2.31 -15.18 5.63
N ARG A 83 3.07 -14.92 4.58
CA ARG A 83 4.20 -15.75 4.15
C ARG A 83 5.52 -15.19 4.71
N HIS A 84 6.55 -16.03 4.70
CA HIS A 84 7.90 -15.68 5.18
C HIS A 84 8.54 -14.45 4.54
N GLY A 85 8.10 -14.03 3.34
CA GLY A 85 8.56 -12.78 2.73
C GLY A 85 8.00 -11.52 3.39
N SER A 86 7.17 -11.65 4.42
CA SER A 86 6.69 -10.51 5.21
C SER A 86 7.82 -9.94 6.07
N VAL A 87 8.16 -8.67 5.86
CA VAL A 87 9.32 -8.02 6.47
C VAL A 87 8.91 -6.72 7.15
N ARG A 88 9.40 -6.52 8.38
CA ARG A 88 9.36 -5.23 9.07
C ARG A 88 10.64 -4.45 8.77
N ARG A 89 10.49 -3.24 8.24
CA ARG A 89 11.54 -2.20 8.20
C ARG A 89 11.15 -1.05 9.12
N ALA A 90 12.10 -0.16 9.41
CA ALA A 90 11.90 0.97 10.33
C ALA A 90 10.64 1.80 10.01
N ASP A 91 10.38 2.06 8.73
CA ASP A 91 9.30 2.94 8.27
C ASP A 91 8.24 2.25 7.41
N VAL A 92 8.31 0.92 7.26
CA VAL A 92 7.37 0.18 6.42
C VAL A 92 7.26 -1.27 6.85
N LEU A 93 6.03 -1.76 6.90
CA LEU A 93 5.68 -3.15 7.07
C LEU A 93 5.27 -3.71 5.70
N ILE A 94 5.99 -4.72 5.23
CA ILE A 94 5.69 -5.38 3.96
C ILE A 94 5.10 -6.74 4.31
N LEU A 95 3.87 -7.02 3.88
CA LEU A 95 3.19 -8.27 4.15
C LEU A 95 2.90 -8.98 2.84
N GLU A 96 3.32 -10.23 2.72
CA GLU A 96 3.05 -11.05 1.54
C GLU A 96 1.99 -12.09 1.88
N TRP A 97 0.87 -12.09 1.15
CA TRP A 97 -0.18 -13.10 1.34
C TRP A 97 -0.23 -14.14 0.22
N SER A 98 0.61 -14.01 -0.79
CA SER A 98 0.71 -14.96 -1.90
C SER A 98 2.11 -14.95 -2.52
N PHE A 99 2.34 -15.86 -3.46
CA PHE A 99 3.60 -15.96 -4.21
C PHE A 99 3.78 -14.81 -5.21
N TRP A 100 2.68 -14.23 -5.69
CA TRP A 100 2.74 -13.20 -6.72
C TRP A 100 3.20 -11.84 -6.17
N PRO A 101 4.13 -11.14 -6.86
CA PRO A 101 4.73 -9.91 -6.35
C PRO A 101 3.76 -8.73 -6.22
N TRP A 102 2.61 -8.78 -6.90
CA TRP A 102 1.52 -7.80 -6.78
C TRP A 102 0.52 -8.11 -5.64
N GLN A 103 0.65 -9.25 -4.96
CA GLN A 103 -0.17 -9.65 -3.81
C GLN A 103 0.58 -9.39 -2.50
N ARG A 104 1.12 -8.17 -2.40
CA ARG A 104 1.89 -7.64 -1.28
C ARG A 104 1.23 -6.40 -0.72
N LEU A 105 1.15 -6.29 0.60
CA LEU A 105 0.68 -5.12 1.31
C LEU A 105 1.88 -4.32 1.81
N MET A 106 1.96 -3.04 1.49
CA MET A 106 2.92 -2.13 2.12
C MET A 106 2.16 -1.21 3.05
N ILE A 107 2.32 -1.41 4.35
CA ILE A 107 1.70 -0.59 5.40
C ILE A 107 2.78 0.32 5.99
N ARG A 108 2.60 1.62 5.81
CA ARG A 108 3.44 2.64 6.44
C ARG A 108 2.75 3.16 7.69
N PRO A 109 3.48 3.76 8.65
CA PRO A 109 2.86 4.34 9.84
C PRO A 109 1.85 5.45 9.51
N ASP A 110 2.04 6.19 8.41
CA ASP A 110 1.11 7.22 7.93
C ASP A 110 -0.14 6.65 7.25
N SER A 111 -0.21 5.33 7.04
CA SER A 111 -1.41 4.65 6.53
C SER A 111 -2.41 4.27 7.61
N LEU A 112 -2.09 4.52 8.89
CA LEU A 112 -2.99 4.25 10.02
C LEU A 112 -3.36 5.56 10.71
N GLY A 113 -4.52 5.57 11.38
CA GLY A 113 -5.02 6.76 12.07
C GLY A 113 -4.13 7.22 13.23
N SER A 114 -3.32 6.33 13.79
CA SER A 114 -2.43 6.63 14.91
C SER A 114 -1.14 5.78 14.88
N ALA A 115 -0.04 6.34 15.39
CA ALA A 115 1.21 5.60 15.61
C ALA A 115 1.02 4.45 16.62
N GLU A 116 0.08 4.58 17.54
CA GLU A 116 -0.25 3.53 18.51
C GLU A 116 -0.96 2.34 17.83
N ASP A 117 -1.80 2.61 16.83
CA ASP A 117 -2.44 1.57 16.02
C ASP A 117 -1.39 0.81 15.19
N TYR A 118 -0.38 1.51 14.68
CA TYR A 118 0.75 0.87 14.00
C TYR A 118 1.55 -0.05 14.93
N ARG A 119 1.79 0.38 16.17
CA ARG A 119 2.46 -0.45 17.18
C ARG A 119 1.64 -1.68 17.53
N ARG A 120 0.33 -1.52 17.77
CA ARG A 120 -0.59 -2.63 18.04
C ARG A 120 -0.66 -3.62 16.89
N LEU A 121 -0.80 -3.13 15.65
CA LEU A 121 -0.76 -3.97 14.46
C LEU A 121 0.52 -4.80 14.40
N THR A 122 1.67 -4.14 14.56
CA THR A 122 2.97 -4.79 14.49
C THR A 122 3.15 -5.83 15.61
N ALA A 123 2.66 -5.52 16.82
CA ALA A 123 2.71 -6.44 17.95
C ALA A 123 1.88 -7.70 17.69
N VAL A 124 0.66 -7.56 17.18
CA VAL A 124 -0.21 -8.70 16.85
C VAL A 124 0.41 -9.56 15.75
N LEU A 125 0.95 -8.93 14.70
CA LEU A 125 1.59 -9.64 13.59
C LEU A 125 2.80 -10.46 14.02
N TYR A 126 3.63 -9.92 14.92
CA TYR A 126 4.83 -10.62 15.38
C TYR A 126 4.51 -11.73 16.38
N ASN A 127 3.42 -11.59 17.15
CA ASN A 127 2.99 -12.64 18.07
C ASN A 127 2.42 -13.86 17.32
N ASP A 128 1.87 -13.65 16.11
CA ASP A 128 1.33 -14.71 15.25
C ASP A 128 2.38 -15.35 14.32
N LEU A 129 3.48 -14.65 14.05
CA LEU A 129 4.62 -15.15 13.25
C LEU A 129 5.69 -15.88 14.07
N ARG A 130 5.49 -16.05 15.38
CA ARG A 130 6.34 -16.86 16.28
C ARG A 130 5.85 -18.30 16.33
#